data_AF-A0A1C4RDV1-F1
#
_entry.id   AF-A0A1C4RDV1-F1
#
_cell.length_a   1.000
_cell.length_b   1.000
_cell.length_c   1.000
_cell.angle_alpha   90.00
_cell.angle_beta   90.00
_cell.angle_gamma   90.00
#
_symmetry.space_group_name_H-M   'P 1'
#
loop_
_entity.id
_entity.type
_entity.pdbx_description
1 polymer ?
#
loop_
_entity_poly.entity_id
_entity_poly.type
_entity_poly.pdbx_seq_one_letter_code
_entity_poly.pdbx_strand_id
1 'polypeptide(L)'
;MDEDETATRFRHLACDEREPERRLVESASVLLRGGPAPSASAALRWVGQTLERLPGCRLAAAALRGGGYVAGLRDGRILEATVTGPTAHPGLPTAVVYALLRAGAPLEDALVSLRVGEREEDVTIRLRAPSTGVAPG
;
A
#
# COMPACT_ATOMS: atom_id res chain seq x y z
N MET A 1 -2.94 -23.14 -17.97
CA MET A 1 -1.48 -23.02 -17.77
C MET A 1 -1.19 -21.54 -17.91
N ASP A 2 -1.06 -20.83 -16.80
CA ASP A 2 -0.89 -19.37 -16.78
C ASP A 2 0.44 -18.98 -17.45
N GLU A 3 0.38 -18.36 -18.62
CA GLU A 3 1.54 -18.04 -19.47
C GLU A 3 2.27 -16.73 -19.12
N ASP A 4 2.04 -16.12 -17.96
CA ASP A 4 2.39 -14.70 -17.78
C ASP A 4 3.11 -14.33 -16.47
N GLU A 5 3.88 -15.25 -15.90
CA GLU A 5 4.83 -14.92 -14.84
C GLU A 5 6.24 -14.73 -15.44
N THR A 6 6.43 -13.65 -16.21
CA THR A 6 7.78 -13.17 -16.50
C THR A 6 8.41 -12.62 -15.22
N ALA A 7 9.74 -12.58 -15.11
CA ALA A 7 10.47 -12.12 -13.92
C ALA A 7 10.12 -10.69 -13.42
N THR A 8 9.27 -9.97 -14.14
CA THR A 8 8.84 -8.59 -13.89
C THR A 8 7.31 -8.43 -13.71
N ARG A 9 6.53 -9.52 -13.77
CA ARG A 9 5.07 -9.50 -13.56
C ARG A 9 4.71 -10.17 -12.25
N PHE A 10 3.95 -9.46 -11.43
CA PHE A 10 3.55 -9.94 -10.10
C PHE A 10 2.04 -9.89 -9.94
N ARG A 11 1.47 -10.99 -9.46
CA ARG A 11 0.06 -11.07 -9.07
C ARG A 11 -0.07 -10.88 -7.56
N HIS A 12 -1.12 -10.19 -7.15
CA HIS A 12 -1.51 -10.06 -5.75
C HIS A 12 -3.02 -10.06 -5.62
N LEU A 13 -3.49 -10.57 -4.48
CA LEU A 13 -4.88 -10.38 -4.05
C LEU A 13 -4.93 -9.13 -3.17
N ALA A 14 -5.77 -8.17 -3.56
CA ALA A 14 -6.09 -6.99 -2.78
C ALA A 14 -7.54 -7.04 -2.33
N CYS A 15 -7.79 -6.81 -1.05
CA CYS A 15 -9.12 -6.71 -0.47
C CYS A 15 -9.25 -5.39 0.29
N ASP A 16 -10.47 -4.88 0.42
CA ASP A 16 -10.76 -3.81 1.37
C ASP A 16 -11.26 -4.37 2.71
N GLU A 17 -11.21 -3.56 3.77
CA GLU A 17 -11.57 -3.98 5.14
C GLU A 17 -13.03 -4.41 5.31
N ARG A 18 -13.90 -4.06 4.36
CA ARG A 18 -15.34 -4.39 4.37
C ARG A 18 -15.64 -5.68 3.61
N GLU A 19 -14.62 -6.35 3.07
CA GLU A 19 -14.77 -7.65 2.43
C GLU A 19 -15.41 -8.66 3.42
N PRO A 20 -16.62 -9.16 3.12
CA PRO A 20 -17.34 -10.06 4.02
C PRO A 20 -16.74 -11.47 4.08
N GLU A 21 -16.08 -11.93 3.01
CA GLU A 21 -15.50 -13.27 2.98
C GLU A 21 -14.15 -13.28 3.68
N ARG A 22 -14.16 -13.80 4.91
CA ARG A 22 -12.98 -13.85 5.77
C ARG A 22 -11.80 -14.58 5.12
N ARG A 23 -12.05 -15.63 4.32
CA ARG A 23 -10.97 -16.35 3.65
C ARG A 23 -10.24 -15.49 2.62
N LEU A 24 -10.93 -14.56 1.96
CA LEU A 24 -10.31 -13.62 1.02
C LEU A 24 -9.43 -12.63 1.77
N VAL A 25 -9.93 -12.05 2.87
CA VAL A 25 -9.16 -11.15 3.74
C VAL A 25 -7.90 -11.81 4.28
N GLU A 26 -7.98 -13.06 4.74
CA GLU A 26 -6.84 -13.80 5.28
C GLU A 26 -5.82 -14.19 4.21
N SER A 27 -6.27 -14.38 2.97
CA SER A 27 -5.40 -14.73 1.82
C SER A 27 -4.84 -13.50 1.10
N ALA A 28 -5.36 -12.31 1.38
CA ALA A 28 -4.98 -11.10 0.68
C ALA A 28 -3.55 -10.68 1.06
N SER A 29 -2.73 -10.48 0.03
CA SER A 29 -1.39 -9.93 0.20
C SER A 29 -1.42 -8.43 0.47
N VAL A 30 -2.50 -7.77 0.07
CA VAL A 30 -2.72 -6.33 0.18
C VAL A 30 -4.07 -6.06 0.83
N LEU A 31 -4.10 -5.28 1.91
CA LEU A 31 -5.35 -4.81 2.53
C LEU A 31 -5.50 -3.30 2.41
N LEU A 32 -6.67 -2.86 1.97
CA LEU A 32 -7.04 -1.46 1.85
C LEU A 32 -8.04 -1.09 2.93
N ARG A 33 -7.89 0.08 3.54
CA ARG A 33 -8.95 0.65 4.37
C ARG A 33 -10.15 0.97 3.49
N GLY A 34 -11.36 0.66 3.93
CA GLY A 34 -12.59 0.80 3.13
C GLY A 34 -13.00 2.25 2.87
N GLY A 35 -12.33 3.22 3.49
CA GLY A 35 -12.49 4.64 3.18
C GLY A 35 -11.34 5.49 3.71
N PRO A 36 -11.35 6.81 3.40
CA PRO A 36 -10.30 7.72 3.84
C PRO A 36 -10.21 7.79 5.37
N ALA A 37 -9.00 7.66 5.89
CA ALA A 37 -8.72 7.87 7.29
C ALA A 37 -8.90 9.35 7.66
N PRO A 38 -9.45 9.65 8.84
CA PRO A 38 -9.67 11.03 9.29
C PRO A 38 -8.36 11.77 9.59
N SER A 39 -7.26 11.06 9.84
CA SER A 39 -5.93 11.61 10.08
C SER A 39 -4.83 10.61 9.72
N ALA A 40 -3.59 11.09 9.55
CA ALA A 40 -2.43 10.23 9.34
C ALA A 40 -2.17 9.27 10.52
N SER A 41 -2.35 9.74 11.76
CA SER A 41 -2.21 8.88 12.95
C SER A 41 -3.28 7.78 13.00
N ALA A 42 -4.51 8.06 12.55
CA ALA A 42 -5.55 7.06 12.43
C ALA A 42 -5.25 6.04 11.33
N ALA A 43 -4.70 6.49 10.19
CA ALA A 43 -4.24 5.61 9.12
C ALA A 43 -3.13 4.67 9.62
N LEU A 44 -2.09 5.20 10.27
CA LEU A 44 -0.97 4.42 10.79
C LEU A 44 -1.39 3.37 11.81
N ARG A 45 -2.28 3.74 12.74
CA ARG A 45 -2.81 2.79 13.72
C ARG A 45 -3.54 1.65 13.04
N TRP A 46 -4.39 1.95 12.06
CA TRP A 46 -5.12 0.93 11.31
C TRP A 46 -4.16 0.02 10.52
N VAL A 47 -3.15 0.60 9.87
CA VAL A 47 -2.11 -0.15 9.14
C VAL A 47 -1.38 -1.11 10.07
N GLY A 48 -0.89 -0.63 11.22
CA GLY A 48 -0.18 -1.45 12.21
C GLY A 48 -1.05 -2.60 12.72
N GLN A 49 -2.26 -2.30 13.18
CA GLN A 49 -3.21 -3.31 13.67
C GLN A 49 -3.57 -4.35 12.60
N THR A 50 -3.68 -3.94 11.34
CA THR A 50 -4.01 -4.85 10.23
C THR A 50 -2.86 -5.80 9.94
N LEU A 51 -1.64 -5.28 9.89
CA LEU A 51 -0.44 -6.11 9.70
C LEU A 51 -0.26 -7.07 10.87
N GLU A 52 -0.39 -6.62 12.12
CA GLU A 52 -0.31 -7.47 13.31
C GLU A 52 -1.33 -8.62 13.27
N ARG A 53 -2.58 -8.31 12.91
CA ARG A 53 -3.68 -9.29 12.88
C ARG A 53 -3.59 -10.28 11.73
N LEU A 54 -3.03 -9.88 10.58
CA LEU A 54 -3.04 -10.67 9.34
C LEU A 54 -1.60 -10.96 8.88
N PRO A 55 -0.98 -12.06 9.33
CA PRO A 55 0.43 -12.36 8.99
C PRO A 55 0.66 -12.61 7.49
N GLY A 56 -0.38 -13.00 6.73
CA GLY A 56 -0.33 -13.11 5.28
C GLY A 56 -0.33 -11.77 4.53
N CYS A 57 -0.75 -10.69 5.20
CA CYS A 57 -0.77 -9.35 4.63
C CYS A 57 0.65 -8.78 4.59
N ARG A 58 1.13 -8.49 3.37
CA ARG A 58 2.46 -7.90 3.13
C ARG A 58 2.43 -6.38 3.13
N LEU A 59 1.28 -5.82 2.77
CA LEU A 59 1.07 -4.40 2.56
C LEU A 59 -0.33 -3.99 3.01
N ALA A 60 -0.44 -3.08 3.95
CA ALA A 60 -1.71 -2.45 4.33
C ALA A 60 -1.68 -0.97 3.97
N ALA A 61 -2.73 -0.46 3.32
CA ALA A 61 -2.77 0.93 2.87
C ALA A 61 -4.10 1.62 3.20
N ALA A 62 -4.02 2.92 3.49
CA ALA A 62 -5.17 3.75 3.78
C ALA A 62 -5.04 5.10 3.05
N ALA A 63 -6.12 5.50 2.37
CA ALA A 63 -6.25 6.85 1.84
C ALA A 63 -6.35 7.86 2.99
N LEU A 64 -5.87 9.08 2.80
CA LEU A 64 -6.07 10.18 3.74
C LEU A 64 -7.17 11.11 3.23
N ARG A 65 -8.00 11.65 4.14
CA ARG A 65 -9.06 12.60 3.79
C ARG A 65 -8.55 13.87 3.09
N GLY A 66 -7.30 14.27 3.37
CA GLY A 66 -6.63 15.41 2.73
C GLY A 66 -5.92 15.09 1.41
N GLY A 67 -6.07 13.86 0.89
CA GLY A 67 -5.36 13.37 -0.28
C GLY A 67 -4.10 12.58 0.08
N GLY A 68 -3.64 11.77 -0.88
CA GLY A 68 -2.52 10.85 -0.69
C GLY A 68 -2.87 9.61 0.13
N TYR A 69 -1.86 8.78 0.33
CA TYR A 69 -1.97 7.44 0.90
C TYR A 69 -0.84 7.20 1.89
N VAL A 70 -1.16 6.46 2.95
CA VAL A 70 -0.15 5.86 3.83
C VAL A 70 -0.21 4.36 3.64
N ALA A 71 0.95 3.74 3.50
CA ALA A 71 1.07 2.30 3.39
C ALA A 71 2.11 1.79 4.40
N GLY A 72 1.84 0.65 5.03
CA GLY A 72 2.81 -0.05 5.86
C GLY A 72 3.17 -1.39 5.25
N LEU A 73 4.45 -1.71 5.31
CA LEU A 73 4.99 -2.99 4.90
C LEU A 73 5.15 -3.91 6.11
N ARG A 74 5.11 -5.22 5.88
CA ARG A 74 5.35 -6.22 6.91
C ARG A 74 6.73 -6.12 7.57
N ASP A 75 7.72 -5.55 6.88
CA ASP A 75 9.07 -5.32 7.42
C ASP A 75 9.18 -4.08 8.33
N GLY A 76 8.05 -3.41 8.61
CA GLY A 76 7.97 -2.26 9.51
C GLY A 76 8.18 -0.91 8.84
N ARG A 77 8.54 -0.87 7.55
CA ARG A 77 8.63 0.39 6.80
C ARG A 77 7.25 1.00 6.59
N ILE A 78 7.18 2.32 6.71
CA ILE A 78 5.98 3.11 6.44
C ILE A 78 6.26 4.02 5.25
N LEU A 79 5.35 4.03 4.29
CA LEU A 79 5.44 4.78 3.06
C LEU A 79 4.30 5.77 2.98
N GLU A 80 4.58 6.90 2.34
CA GLU A 80 3.58 7.84 1.86
C GLU A 80 3.58 7.83 0.33
N ALA A 81 2.41 7.80 -0.28
CA ALA A 81 2.28 7.86 -1.72
C ALA A 81 1.30 8.95 -2.15
N THR A 82 1.65 9.67 -3.20
CA THR A 82 0.79 10.66 -3.86
C THR A 82 0.71 10.35 -5.34
N VAL A 83 -0.48 10.49 -5.93
CA VAL A 83 -0.72 10.26 -7.35
C VAL A 83 -1.09 11.58 -8.00
N THR A 84 -0.48 11.92 -9.14
CA THR A 84 -0.73 13.17 -9.87
C THR A 84 -2.03 13.15 -10.70
N GLY A 85 -2.63 11.96 -10.89
CA GLY A 85 -3.85 11.75 -11.66
C GLY A 85 -5.18 11.93 -10.90
N PRO A 86 -6.32 12.02 -11.63
CA PRO A 86 -7.65 12.19 -11.06
C PRO A 86 -8.02 11.08 -10.07
N THR A 87 -8.26 11.46 -8.80
CA THR A 87 -8.76 10.62 -7.69
C THR A 87 -8.53 9.13 -7.90
N ALA A 88 -7.25 8.76 -7.97
CA ALA A 88 -6.85 7.38 -8.18
C ALA A 88 -7.42 6.51 -7.06
N HIS A 89 -8.08 5.40 -7.40
CA HIS A 89 -8.52 4.41 -6.41
C HIS A 89 -7.30 3.96 -5.57
N PRO A 90 -7.39 3.81 -4.24
CA PRO A 90 -6.27 3.43 -3.37
C PRO A 90 -5.50 2.19 -3.82
N GLY A 91 -6.18 1.28 -4.52
CA GLY A 91 -5.58 0.08 -5.10
C GLY A 91 -4.45 0.36 -6.10
N LEU A 92 -4.48 1.49 -6.83
CA LEU A 92 -3.49 1.83 -7.84
C LEU A 92 -2.10 2.16 -7.27
N PRO A 93 -1.93 3.17 -6.39
CA PRO A 93 -0.64 3.43 -5.75
C PRO A 93 -0.17 2.23 -4.91
N THR A 94 -1.11 1.48 -4.32
CA THR A 94 -0.79 0.27 -3.56
C THR A 94 -0.22 -0.85 -4.46
N ALA A 95 -0.75 -1.02 -5.68
CA ALA A 95 -0.22 -1.96 -6.66
C ALA A 95 1.21 -1.58 -7.10
N VAL A 96 1.51 -0.28 -7.26
CA VAL A 96 2.87 0.19 -7.55
C VAL A 96 3.83 -0.16 -6.41
N VAL A 97 3.46 0.14 -5.17
CA VAL A 97 4.28 -0.22 -3.99
C VAL A 97 4.51 -1.73 -3.93
N TYR A 98 3.47 -2.54 -4.17
CA TYR A 98 3.60 -4.00 -4.18
C TYR A 98 4.55 -4.47 -5.28
N ALA A 99 4.45 -3.91 -6.50
CA ALA A 99 5.32 -4.27 -7.62
C ALA A 99 6.78 -3.94 -7.32
N LEU A 100 7.08 -2.74 -6.81
CA LEU A 100 8.44 -2.35 -6.43
C LEU A 100 8.99 -3.25 -5.31
N LEU A 101 8.18 -3.55 -4.29
CA LEU A 101 8.55 -4.46 -3.21
C LEU A 101 8.90 -5.85 -3.75
N ARG A 102 8.11 -6.39 -4.68
CA ARG A 102 8.35 -7.71 -5.27
C ARG A 102 9.53 -7.74 -6.23
N ALA A 103 9.80 -6.63 -6.92
CA ALA A 103 10.97 -6.48 -7.78
C ALA A 103 12.28 -6.28 -6.99
N GLY A 104 12.21 -6.05 -5.67
CA GLY A 104 13.38 -5.64 -4.88
C GLY A 104 13.89 -4.24 -5.25
N ALA A 105 13.03 -3.43 -5.87
CA ALA A 105 13.37 -2.07 -6.28
C ALA A 105 13.34 -1.11 -5.08
N PRO A 106 14.13 -0.02 -5.11
CA PRO A 106 14.09 0.99 -4.07
C PRO A 106 12.71 1.66 -3.98
N LEU A 107 12.27 1.90 -2.74
CA LEU A 107 11.01 2.58 -2.42
C LEU A 107 11.23 4.02 -1.91
N GLU A 108 12.48 4.39 -1.65
CA GLU A 108 12.83 5.71 -1.12
C GLU A 108 12.86 6.73 -2.27
N ASP A 109 12.09 7.80 -2.10
CA ASP A 109 11.92 8.91 -3.07
C ASP A 109 11.68 8.44 -4.52
N ALA A 110 10.97 7.33 -4.68
CA ALA A 110 10.67 6.76 -5.99
C ALA A 110 9.59 7.57 -6.72
N LEU A 111 9.82 7.81 -8.02
CA LEU A 111 8.83 8.33 -8.96
C LEU A 111 8.56 7.25 -10.00
N VAL A 112 7.31 6.78 -10.08
CA VAL A 112 6.93 5.71 -10.99
C VAL A 112 5.76 6.15 -11.85
N SER A 113 5.91 6.03 -13.16
CA SER A 113 4.81 6.20 -14.11
C SER A 113 3.96 4.94 -14.13
N LEU A 114 2.69 5.11 -13.74
CA LEU A 114 1.66 4.09 -13.72
C LEU A 114 0.77 4.24 -14.95
N ARG A 115 0.65 3.18 -15.74
CA ARG A 115 -0.26 3.13 -16.88
C ARG A 115 -1.48 2.26 -16.58
N VAL A 116 -2.68 2.83 -16.75
CA VAL A 116 -3.98 2.17 -16.55
C VAL A 116 -4.81 2.33 -17.82
N GLY A 117 -4.87 1.27 -18.62
CA GLY A 117 -5.42 1.36 -19.98
C GLY A 117 -4.62 2.39 -20.80
N GLU A 118 -5.33 3.41 -21.30
CA GLU A 118 -4.77 4.53 -22.08
C GLU A 118 -4.33 5.72 -21.20
N ARG A 119 -4.52 5.65 -19.87
CA ARG A 119 -4.15 6.73 -18.95
C ARG A 119 -2.77 6.49 -18.36
N GLU A 120 -2.01 7.56 -18.22
CA GLU A 120 -0.73 7.58 -17.51
C GLU A 120 -0.79 8.55 -16.34
N GLU A 121 -0.30 8.12 -15.18
CA GLU A 121 -0.29 8.87 -13.93
C GLU A 121 1.05 8.66 -13.23
N ASP A 122 1.57 9.69 -12.55
CA ASP A 122 2.80 9.54 -11.77
C ASP A 122 2.47 9.25 -10.31
N VAL A 123 3.16 8.27 -9.75
CA VAL A 123 3.11 7.91 -8.34
C VAL A 123 4.44 8.26 -7.69
N THR A 124 4.41 9.23 -6.79
CA THR A 124 5.54 9.56 -5.92
C THR A 124 5.42 8.76 -4.64
N ILE A 125 6.48 8.06 -4.25
CA ILE A 125 6.57 7.28 -3.02
C ILE A 125 7.69 7.86 -2.17
N ARG A 126 7.41 8.06 -0.88
CA ARG A 126 8.37 8.51 0.11
C ARG A 126 8.38 7.57 1.30
N LEU A 127 9.57 7.23 1.77
CA LEU A 127 9.72 6.52 3.03
C LEU A 127 9.49 7.52 4.16
N ARG A 128 8.53 7.24 5.03
CA ARG A 128 8.37 8.00 6.26
C ARG A 128 9.48 7.57 7.20
N ALA A 129 10.33 8.51 7.61
CA ALA A 129 11.30 8.25 8.66
C ALA A 129 10.56 7.69 9.89
N PRO A 130 11.09 6.64 10.55
CA PRO A 130 10.51 6.19 11.80
C PRO A 130 10.47 7.41 12.71
N SER A 131 9.28 7.75 13.23
CA SER A 131 9.21 8.77 14.27
C SER A 131 10.04 8.23 15.42
N THR A 132 11.20 8.83 15.65
CA THR A 132 12.07 8.52 16.78
C THR A 132 11.28 8.88 18.03
N GLY A 133 10.46 7.95 18.51
CA GLY A 133 9.92 7.97 19.84
C GLY A 133 11.11 7.79 20.77
N VAL A 134 11.74 8.89 21.15
CA VAL A 134 12.63 8.93 22.30
C VAL A 134 11.80 8.44 23.48
N ALA A 135 12.10 7.23 23.94
CA ALA A 135 11.90 6.87 25.33
C ALA A 135 13.15 7.34 26.09
N PRO A 136 13.07 8.31 27.01
CA PRO A 136 13.90 8.28 28.20
C PRO A 136 13.21 7.38 29.24
N GLY A 137 14.01 6.55 29.91
CA GLY A 137 13.55 5.59 30.92
C GLY A 137 13.00 6.20 32.21
#